data_AF-A0A6L5F234-F1
#
_entry.id   AF-A0A6L5F234-F1
#
_cell.length_a   1.000
_cell.length_b   1.000
_cell.length_c   1.000
_cell.angle_alpha   90.00
_cell.angle_beta   90.00
_cell.angle_gamma   90.00
#
_symmetry.space_group_name_H-M   'P 1'
#
loop_
_entity.id
_entity.type
_entity.pdbx_description
1 polymer ?
#
loop_
_entity_poly.entity_id
_entity_poly.type
_entity_poly.pdbx_seq_one_letter_code
_entity_poly.pdbx_strand_id
1 'polypeptide(L)'
;MTTRWSMRDLVLVAVLSVVFGFLYWALVQAWGPLQVAMGPFGDLAQNVLIGGWMVVAPLTVYLLRRPFTGVVAEISAAFVEFAFLGSPVGPILLLSGFIQGAGAELPFALTRYRRFGWGVFVMSGLSASAASFVYASIRFGWWGQDLFLLRMVLHLLSGLLLTGVLARVTGDALARSGVVDDLPIGRDRYVTGVDR
;
A
#
# COMPACT_ATOMS: atom_id res chain seq x y z
N MET A 1 -13.81 13.52 -15.03
CA MET A 1 -12.53 13.53 -14.30
C MET A 1 -11.48 14.10 -15.23
N THR A 2 -10.74 15.13 -14.84
CA THR A 2 -9.62 15.61 -15.65
C THR A 2 -8.46 14.63 -15.49
N THR A 3 -7.89 14.17 -16.61
CA THR A 3 -6.77 13.22 -16.62
C THR A 3 -5.43 13.88 -16.30
N ARG A 4 -5.38 15.21 -16.30
CA ARG A 4 -4.17 15.98 -16.02
C ARG A 4 -3.93 16.12 -14.53
N TRP A 5 -2.78 15.65 -14.07
CA TRP A 5 -2.29 15.88 -12.71
C TRP A 5 -1.90 17.34 -12.55
N SER A 6 -2.27 17.93 -11.41
CA SER A 6 -1.80 19.25 -11.03
C SER A 6 -0.41 19.18 -10.40
N MET A 7 0.29 20.30 -10.33
CA MET A 7 1.55 20.40 -9.59
C MET A 7 1.36 19.98 -8.12
N ARG A 8 0.22 20.34 -7.51
CA ARG A 8 -0.13 19.94 -6.15
C ARG A 8 -0.24 18.41 -6.01
N ASP A 9 -0.85 17.74 -6.99
CA ASP A 9 -0.97 16.27 -6.99
C ASP A 9 0.41 15.61 -7.03
N LEU A 10 1.30 16.10 -7.91
CA LEU A 10 2.68 15.62 -8.04
C LEU A 10 3.48 15.80 -6.76
N VAL A 11 3.38 16.98 -6.13
CA VAL A 11 4.06 17.28 -4.87
C VAL A 11 3.56 16.36 -3.75
N LEU A 12 2.24 16.13 -3.67
CA LEU A 12 1.67 15.22 -2.66
C LEU A 12 2.19 13.79 -2.85
N VAL A 13 2.20 13.27 -4.09
CA VAL A 13 2.75 11.95 -4.41
C VAL A 13 4.21 11.88 -3.98
N ALA A 14 5.02 12.89 -4.30
CA ALA A 14 6.43 12.92 -3.92
C ALA A 14 6.64 12.91 -2.40
N VAL A 15 5.88 13.72 -1.65
CA VAL A 15 5.96 13.77 -0.18
C VAL A 15 5.56 12.43 0.43
N LEU A 16 4.44 11.84 0.00
CA LEU A 16 4.00 10.53 0.47
C LEU A 16 5.05 9.45 0.13
N SER A 17 5.63 9.50 -1.07
CA SER A 17 6.67 8.56 -1.48
C SER A 17 7.91 8.61 -0.59
N VAL A 18 8.34 9.80 -0.18
CA VAL A 18 9.48 9.95 0.75
C VAL A 18 9.15 9.40 2.14
N VAL A 19 7.99 9.77 2.68
CA VAL A 19 7.55 9.33 4.02
C VAL A 19 7.38 7.82 4.07
N PHE A 20 6.65 7.24 3.10
CA PHE A 20 6.40 5.82 3.05
C PHE A 20 7.62 5.02 2.58
N GLY A 21 8.48 5.56 1.72
CA GLY A 21 9.77 4.94 1.39
C GLY A 21 10.66 4.77 2.63
N PHE A 22 10.66 5.74 3.54
CA PHE A 22 11.32 5.58 4.85
C PHE A 22 10.61 4.55 5.74
N LEU A 23 9.28 4.57 5.80
CA LEU A 23 8.52 3.56 6.55
C LEU A 23 8.84 2.14 6.05
N TYR A 24 8.89 1.94 4.74
CA TYR A 24 9.17 0.68 4.08
C TYR A 24 10.57 0.18 4.42
N TRP A 25 11.56 1.08 4.37
CA TRP A 25 12.91 0.77 4.78
C TRP A 25 12.98 0.39 6.27
N ALA A 26 12.26 1.11 7.13
CA ALA A 26 12.18 0.79 8.55
C ALA A 26 11.54 -0.59 8.80
N LEU A 27 10.53 -0.96 8.01
CA LEU A 27 9.95 -2.31 8.04
C LEU A 27 10.96 -3.38 7.62
N VAL A 28 11.84 -3.10 6.66
CA VAL A 28 12.96 -4.01 6.31
C VAL A 28 13.88 -4.22 7.51
N GLN A 29 14.17 -3.17 8.28
CA GLN A 29 14.97 -3.29 9.51
C GLN A 29 14.24 -4.11 10.59
N ALA A 30 12.91 -3.95 10.71
CA ALA A 30 12.08 -4.68 11.67
C ALA A 30 11.87 -6.16 11.28
N TRP A 31 11.97 -6.49 10.00
CA TRP A 31 11.75 -7.83 9.49
C TRP A 31 12.75 -8.86 10.04
N GLY A 32 14.04 -8.51 10.14
CA GLY A 32 15.07 -9.41 10.69
C GLY A 32 14.80 -9.83 12.14
N PRO A 33 14.60 -8.89 13.08
CA PRO A 33 14.21 -9.20 14.45
C PRO A 33 12.92 -10.04 14.55
N LEU A 34 11.92 -9.76 13.70
CA LEU A 34 10.69 -10.56 13.66
C LEU A 34 10.97 -12.00 13.21
N GLN A 35 11.81 -12.20 12.19
CA GLN A 35 12.22 -13.54 11.75
C GLN A 35 12.84 -14.34 12.90
N VAL A 36 13.75 -13.72 13.67
CA VAL A 36 14.38 -14.36 14.83
C VAL A 36 13.35 -14.67 15.91
N ALA A 37 12.47 -13.73 16.24
CA ALA A 37 11.45 -13.89 17.28
C ALA A 37 10.44 -15.02 16.95
N MET A 38 10.17 -15.25 15.67
CA MET A 38 9.27 -16.32 15.22
C MET A 38 9.92 -17.71 15.21
N GLY A 39 11.22 -17.82 15.46
CA GLY A 39 11.94 -19.10 15.59
C GLY A 39 11.74 -20.00 14.36
N PRO A 40 11.21 -21.24 14.51
CA PRO A 40 10.95 -22.13 13.38
C PRO A 40 10.01 -21.55 12.31
N PHE A 41 9.20 -20.56 12.65
CA PHE A 41 8.29 -19.88 11.73
C PHE A 41 8.86 -18.57 11.16
N GLY A 42 10.16 -18.29 11.35
CA GLY A 42 10.81 -17.06 10.88
C GLY A 42 10.58 -16.78 9.39
N ASP A 43 10.53 -17.82 8.57
CA ASP A 43 10.26 -17.74 7.14
C ASP A 43 8.86 -17.14 6.79
N LEU A 44 7.92 -17.12 7.75
CA LEU A 44 6.60 -16.50 7.60
C LEU A 44 6.59 -15.00 7.94
N ALA A 45 7.67 -14.46 8.51
CA ALA A 45 7.71 -13.08 9.00
C ALA A 45 7.43 -12.06 7.88
N GLN A 46 7.91 -12.33 6.66
CA GLN A 46 7.64 -11.45 5.51
C GLN A 46 6.14 -11.45 5.19
N ASN A 47 5.47 -12.59 5.25
CA ASN A 47 4.04 -12.72 5.00
C ASN A 47 3.20 -11.94 6.03
N VAL A 48 3.67 -11.86 7.29
CA VAL A 48 3.02 -11.07 8.34
C VAL A 48 3.15 -9.57 8.10
N LEU A 49 4.30 -9.11 7.61
CA LEU A 49 4.58 -7.68 7.42
C LEU A 49 4.20 -7.14 6.03
N ILE A 50 3.93 -8.02 5.06
CA ILE A 50 3.87 -7.63 3.63
C ILE A 50 2.97 -6.41 3.36
N GLY A 51 1.81 -6.32 4.00
CA GLY A 51 0.86 -5.24 3.76
C GLY A 51 1.39 -3.85 4.14
N GLY A 52 2.36 -3.79 5.06
CA GLY A 52 2.99 -2.53 5.45
C GLY A 52 3.80 -1.87 4.33
N TRP A 53 4.27 -2.64 3.35
CA TRP A 53 5.03 -2.14 2.19
C TRP A 53 4.16 -1.72 1.00
N MET A 54 2.85 -1.62 1.16
CA MET A 54 1.93 -1.31 0.04
C MET A 54 0.82 -0.31 0.41
N VAL A 55 0.88 0.26 1.61
CA VAL A 55 -0.16 1.12 2.18
C VAL A 55 -0.25 2.48 1.46
N VAL A 56 0.85 2.95 0.84
CA VAL A 56 0.87 4.28 0.20
C VAL A 56 -0.01 4.32 -1.04
N ALA A 57 -0.14 3.21 -1.78
CA ALA A 57 -1.00 3.15 -2.96
C ALA A 57 -2.47 3.52 -2.68
N PRO A 58 -3.22 2.76 -1.84
CA PRO A 58 -4.62 3.10 -1.57
C PRO A 58 -4.79 4.43 -0.84
N LEU A 59 -3.83 4.82 0.01
CA LEU A 59 -3.86 6.12 0.67
C LEU A 59 -3.80 7.27 -0.34
N THR A 60 -2.85 7.20 -1.29
CA THR A 60 -2.68 8.25 -2.32
C THR A 60 -3.91 8.32 -3.23
N VAL A 61 -4.45 7.17 -3.64
CA VAL A 61 -5.71 7.10 -4.40
C VAL A 61 -6.87 7.72 -3.62
N TYR A 62 -6.91 7.54 -2.30
CA TYR A 62 -7.98 8.11 -1.48
C TYR A 62 -7.89 9.63 -1.37
N LEU A 63 -6.69 10.15 -1.16
CA LEU A 63 -6.43 11.58 -1.02
C LEU A 63 -6.68 12.33 -2.34
N LEU A 64 -6.16 11.80 -3.46
CA LEU A 64 -6.18 12.47 -4.75
C LEU A 64 -7.37 12.09 -5.64
N ARG A 65 -7.94 10.89 -5.46
CA ARG A 65 -9.09 10.38 -6.21
C ARG A 65 -8.89 10.40 -7.72
N ARG A 66 -7.68 10.06 -8.15
CA ARG A 66 -7.26 10.08 -9.56
C ARG A 66 -6.63 8.75 -9.95
N PRO A 67 -6.81 8.35 -11.22
CA PRO A 67 -6.18 7.15 -11.73
C PRO A 67 -4.66 7.25 -11.75
N PHE A 68 -4.02 6.11 -11.54
CA PHE A 68 -2.59 5.84 -11.51
C PHE A 68 -1.82 6.50 -10.36
N THR A 69 -2.51 7.19 -9.45
CA THR A 69 -1.83 7.86 -8.33
C THR A 69 -1.28 6.86 -7.32
N GLY A 70 -1.98 5.74 -7.10
CA GLY A 70 -1.51 4.68 -6.21
C GLY A 70 -0.29 3.98 -6.76
N VAL A 71 -0.37 3.53 -8.02
CA VAL A 71 0.76 2.88 -8.73
C VAL A 71 2.02 3.73 -8.69
N VAL A 72 1.92 5.02 -9.03
CA VAL A 72 3.09 5.90 -9.09
C VAL A 72 3.64 6.19 -7.70
N ALA A 73 2.78 6.38 -6.69
CA ALA A 73 3.23 6.57 -5.31
C ALA A 73 3.96 5.34 -4.78
N GLU A 74 3.46 4.13 -5.09
CA GLU A 74 4.08 2.88 -4.67
C GLU A 74 5.46 2.66 -5.28
N ILE A 75 5.58 2.84 -6.60
CA ILE A 75 6.87 2.71 -7.31
C ILE A 75 7.86 3.77 -6.82
N SER A 76 7.38 4.99 -6.57
CA SER A 76 8.22 6.09 -6.08
C SER A 76 8.67 5.85 -4.63
N ALA A 77 7.82 5.31 -3.77
CA ALA A 77 8.19 4.90 -2.41
C ALA A 77 9.24 3.78 -2.44
N ALA A 78 9.03 2.76 -3.27
CA ALA A 78 10.02 1.71 -3.51
C ALA A 78 11.35 2.26 -4.03
N PHE A 79 11.32 3.25 -4.94
CA PHE A 79 12.51 3.94 -5.42
C PHE A 79 13.25 4.66 -4.28
N VAL A 80 12.53 5.39 -3.42
CA VAL A 80 13.13 6.04 -2.24
C VAL A 80 13.78 5.01 -1.32
N GLU A 81 13.07 3.91 -1.03
CA GLU A 81 13.52 2.84 -0.15
C GLU A 81 14.87 2.24 -0.60
N PHE A 82 15.00 1.88 -1.88
CA PHE A 82 16.22 1.22 -2.36
C PHE A 82 17.32 2.22 -2.74
N ALA A 83 16.98 3.31 -3.42
CA ALA A 83 17.98 4.20 -4.03
C ALA A 83 18.57 5.19 -3.03
N PHE A 84 17.79 5.67 -2.06
CA PHE A 84 18.23 6.68 -1.10
C PHE A 84 18.56 6.10 0.28
N LEU A 85 17.84 5.06 0.70
CA LEU A 85 18.04 4.44 2.02
C LEU A 85 18.86 3.15 1.95
N GLY A 86 19.26 2.73 0.74
CA GLY A 86 20.16 1.60 0.54
C GLY A 86 19.56 0.25 0.92
N SER A 87 18.25 0.06 0.70
CA SER A 87 17.60 -1.23 0.98
C SER A 87 18.34 -2.39 0.27
N PRO A 88 18.74 -3.44 1.01
CA PRO A 88 19.53 -4.55 0.46
C PRO A 88 18.75 -5.39 -0.56
N VAL A 89 17.42 -5.21 -0.64
CA VAL A 89 16.56 -5.87 -1.63
C VAL A 89 16.87 -5.38 -3.05
N GLY A 90 17.32 -4.13 -3.21
CA GLY A 90 17.76 -3.56 -4.49
C GLY A 90 16.62 -3.17 -5.45
N PRO A 91 16.94 -2.92 -6.73
CA PRO A 91 16.01 -2.30 -7.71
C PRO A 91 14.81 -3.18 -8.09
N ILE A 92 14.81 -4.48 -7.72
CA ILE A 92 13.65 -5.36 -7.87
C ILE A 92 12.42 -4.85 -7.10
N LEU A 93 12.63 -3.98 -6.10
CA LEU A 93 11.57 -3.27 -5.40
C LEU A 93 10.70 -2.43 -6.35
N LEU A 94 11.23 -1.92 -7.47
CA LEU A 94 10.43 -1.19 -8.46
C LEU A 94 9.39 -2.09 -9.13
N LEU A 95 9.77 -3.32 -9.49
CA LEU A 95 8.83 -4.29 -10.05
C LEU A 95 7.81 -4.73 -8.99
N SER A 96 8.26 -4.92 -7.76
CA SER A 96 7.39 -5.26 -6.63
C SER A 96 6.36 -4.15 -6.38
N GLY A 97 6.81 -2.89 -6.32
CA GLY A 97 5.97 -1.71 -6.14
C GLY A 97 4.99 -1.52 -7.30
N PHE A 98 5.38 -1.81 -8.54
CA PHE A 98 4.43 -1.81 -9.67
C PHE A 98 3.33 -2.85 -9.49
N ILE A 99 3.67 -4.10 -9.17
CA ILE A 99 2.70 -5.19 -9.00
C ILE A 99 1.76 -4.89 -7.82
N GLN A 100 2.32 -4.44 -6.71
CA GLN A 100 1.58 -4.10 -5.49
C GLN A 100 0.68 -2.89 -5.71
N GLY A 101 1.21 -1.81 -6.28
CA GLY A 101 0.45 -0.60 -6.57
C GLY A 101 -0.68 -0.85 -7.56
N ALA A 102 -0.42 -1.63 -8.63
CA ALA A 102 -1.45 -2.01 -9.59
C ALA A 102 -2.52 -2.90 -8.96
N GLY A 103 -2.10 -3.87 -8.14
CA GLY A 103 -3.01 -4.71 -7.37
C GLY A 103 -3.87 -3.89 -6.40
N ALA A 104 -3.29 -2.93 -5.69
CA ALA A 104 -4.00 -2.07 -4.75
C ALA A 104 -4.99 -1.13 -5.46
N GLU A 105 -4.63 -0.61 -6.63
CA GLU A 105 -5.45 0.36 -7.35
C GLU A 105 -6.62 -0.30 -8.12
N LEU A 106 -6.52 -1.60 -8.42
CA LEU A 106 -7.51 -2.35 -9.19
C LEU A 106 -8.96 -2.17 -8.67
N PRO A 107 -9.29 -2.30 -7.38
CA PRO A 107 -10.68 -2.15 -6.92
C PRO A 107 -11.21 -0.72 -7.04
N PHE A 108 -10.34 0.28 -6.92
CA PHE A 108 -10.72 1.67 -7.20
C PHE A 108 -10.98 1.86 -8.69
N ALA A 109 -10.15 1.28 -9.57
CA ALA A 109 -10.37 1.30 -11.01
C ALA A 109 -11.68 0.61 -11.41
N LEU A 110 -12.02 -0.53 -10.81
CA LEU A 110 -13.28 -1.26 -11.03
C LEU A 110 -14.50 -0.42 -10.64
N THR A 111 -14.39 0.42 -9.61
CA THR A 111 -15.43 1.38 -9.22
C THR A 111 -15.33 2.71 -9.98
N ARG A 112 -14.48 2.78 -11.00
CA ARG A 112 -14.17 3.98 -11.81
C ARG A 112 -13.75 5.17 -10.96
N TYR A 113 -13.10 4.93 -9.82
CA TYR A 113 -12.67 5.94 -8.84
C TYR A 113 -13.82 6.77 -8.28
N ARG A 114 -15.03 6.17 -8.21
CA ARG A 114 -16.24 6.83 -7.69
C ARG A 114 -16.63 6.38 -6.30
N ARG A 115 -16.07 5.28 -5.80
CA ARG A 115 -16.40 4.71 -4.49
C ARG A 115 -15.15 4.55 -3.65
N PHE A 116 -15.23 5.06 -2.43
CA PHE A 116 -14.16 5.00 -1.44
C PHE A 116 -14.73 4.52 -0.11
N GLY A 117 -15.52 3.45 -0.10
CA GLY A 117 -16.05 2.84 1.12
C GLY A 117 -15.15 1.73 1.64
N TRP A 118 -15.39 1.27 2.87
CA TRP A 118 -14.62 0.18 3.51
C TRP A 118 -14.43 -1.05 2.63
N GLY A 119 -15.49 -1.49 1.92
CA GLY A 119 -15.39 -2.63 1.01
C GLY A 119 -14.34 -2.45 -0.10
N VAL A 120 -14.18 -1.24 -0.64
CA VAL A 120 -13.17 -0.97 -1.68
C VAL A 120 -11.76 -1.04 -1.10
N PHE A 121 -11.56 -0.55 0.12
CA PHE A 121 -10.26 -0.62 0.80
C PHE A 121 -9.87 -2.04 1.20
N VAL A 122 -10.81 -2.82 1.75
CA VAL A 122 -10.58 -4.24 2.04
C VAL A 122 -10.21 -4.99 0.76
N MET A 123 -10.96 -4.78 -0.32
CA MET A 123 -10.64 -5.39 -1.60
C MET A 123 -9.28 -4.92 -2.14
N SER A 124 -8.92 -3.64 -1.95
CA SER A 124 -7.63 -3.08 -2.37
C SER A 124 -6.46 -3.78 -1.68
N GLY A 125 -6.52 -3.96 -0.36
CA GLY A 125 -5.50 -4.70 0.38
C GLY A 125 -5.42 -6.16 -0.06
N LEU A 126 -6.57 -6.82 -0.24
CA LEU A 126 -6.61 -8.21 -0.70
C LEU A 126 -6.05 -8.40 -2.11
N SER A 127 -6.39 -7.52 -3.06
CA SER A 127 -5.91 -7.62 -4.45
C SER A 127 -4.42 -7.27 -4.57
N ALA A 128 -3.93 -6.27 -3.81
CA ALA A 128 -2.51 -5.95 -3.70
C ALA A 128 -1.71 -7.15 -3.18
N SER A 129 -2.16 -7.74 -2.07
CA SER A 129 -1.50 -8.89 -1.47
C SER A 129 -1.63 -10.15 -2.31
N ALA A 130 -2.76 -10.38 -2.99
CA ALA A 130 -2.88 -11.52 -3.89
C ALA A 130 -1.89 -11.41 -5.07
N ALA A 131 -1.79 -10.23 -5.71
CA ALA A 131 -0.85 -9.99 -6.79
C ALA A 131 0.61 -10.14 -6.32
N SER A 132 0.94 -9.55 -5.17
CA SER A 132 2.26 -9.68 -4.53
C SER A 132 2.56 -11.13 -4.15
N PHE A 133 1.59 -11.88 -3.64
CA PHE A 133 1.77 -13.27 -3.24
C PHE A 133 2.06 -14.18 -4.42
N VAL A 134 1.35 -14.00 -5.54
CA VAL A 134 1.63 -14.75 -6.78
C VAL A 134 3.04 -14.47 -7.26
N TYR A 135 3.45 -13.20 -7.32
CA TYR A 135 4.80 -12.80 -7.70
C TYR A 135 5.86 -13.39 -6.77
N ALA A 136 5.66 -13.26 -5.44
CA ALA A 136 6.57 -13.79 -4.43
C ALA A 136 6.65 -15.32 -4.48
N SER A 137 5.53 -16.02 -4.73
CA SER A 137 5.50 -17.48 -4.83
C SER A 137 6.30 -18.00 -6.01
N ILE A 138 6.31 -17.26 -7.13
CA ILE A 138 7.18 -17.55 -8.28
C ILE A 138 8.65 -17.30 -7.92
N ARG A 139 8.94 -16.14 -7.31
CA ARG A 139 10.32 -15.73 -6.99
C ARG A 139 10.99 -16.64 -5.95
N PHE A 140 10.26 -17.06 -4.93
CA PHE A 140 10.76 -17.82 -3.79
C PHE A 140 10.41 -19.32 -3.85
N GLY A 141 9.74 -19.78 -4.92
CA GLY A 141 9.40 -21.19 -5.09
C GLY A 141 8.48 -21.74 -4.00
N TRP A 142 7.47 -20.97 -3.59
CA TRP A 142 6.55 -21.37 -2.51
C TRP A 142 5.52 -22.43 -2.93
N TRP A 143 5.29 -22.58 -4.23
CA TRP A 143 4.31 -23.54 -4.76
C TRP A 143 4.66 -24.98 -4.34
N GLY A 144 3.70 -25.66 -3.70
CA GLY A 144 3.87 -27.04 -3.23
C GLY A 144 4.63 -27.20 -1.90
N GLN A 145 5.03 -26.11 -1.24
CA GLN A 145 5.60 -26.18 0.11
C GLN A 145 4.52 -26.49 1.16
N ASP A 146 4.89 -27.21 2.23
CA ASP A 146 3.98 -27.56 3.34
C ASP A 146 3.31 -26.33 3.97
N LEU A 147 4.04 -25.22 4.07
CA LEU A 147 3.54 -23.97 4.65
C LEU A 147 2.80 -23.06 3.66
N PHE A 148 2.58 -23.49 2.41
CA PHE A 148 2.03 -22.65 1.34
C PHE A 148 0.69 -21.99 1.73
N LEU A 149 -0.25 -22.77 2.27
CA LEU A 149 -1.57 -22.25 2.67
C LEU A 149 -1.47 -21.24 3.81
N LEU A 150 -0.63 -21.53 4.82
CA LEU A 150 -0.41 -20.63 5.94
C LEU A 150 0.24 -19.33 5.49
N ARG A 151 1.27 -19.40 4.61
CA ARG A 151 1.88 -18.24 3.98
C ARG A 151 0.85 -17.39 3.26
N MET A 152 -0.01 -18.00 2.46
CA MET A 152 -1.05 -17.31 1.69
C MET A 152 -2.02 -16.57 2.62
N VAL A 153 -2.52 -17.24 3.65
CA VAL A 153 -3.47 -16.65 4.62
C VAL A 153 -2.82 -15.47 5.35
N LEU A 154 -1.60 -15.63 5.88
CA LEU A 154 -0.89 -14.54 6.55
C LEU A 154 -0.64 -13.36 5.61
N HIS A 155 -0.24 -13.63 4.37
CA HIS A 155 0.03 -12.60 3.36
C HIS A 155 -1.22 -11.79 3.01
N LEU A 156 -2.36 -12.46 2.82
CA LEU A 156 -3.63 -11.81 2.52
C LEU A 156 -4.19 -11.03 3.73
N LEU A 157 -4.09 -11.59 4.94
CA LEU A 157 -4.51 -10.91 6.17
C LEU A 157 -3.66 -9.67 6.44
N SER A 158 -2.35 -9.77 6.23
CA SER A 158 -1.42 -8.63 6.32
C SER A 158 -1.82 -7.53 5.34
N GLY A 159 -2.12 -7.87 4.08
CA GLY A 159 -2.64 -6.92 3.09
C GLY A 159 -3.93 -6.25 3.49
N LEU A 160 -4.91 -7.03 3.92
CA LEU A 160 -6.20 -6.52 4.34
C LEU A 160 -6.03 -5.49 5.47
N LEU A 161 -5.22 -5.81 6.48
CA LEU A 161 -5.06 -5.00 7.69
C LEU A 161 -4.10 -3.82 7.49
N LEU A 162 -2.87 -4.10 7.04
CA LEU A 162 -1.79 -3.11 6.96
C LEU A 162 -1.81 -2.29 5.67
N THR A 163 -2.50 -2.75 4.63
CA THR A 163 -2.69 -2.00 3.38
C THR A 163 -4.07 -1.34 3.36
N GLY A 164 -5.13 -2.15 3.31
CA GLY A 164 -6.49 -1.68 3.09
C GLY A 164 -7.04 -0.87 4.26
N VAL A 165 -7.13 -1.53 5.43
CA VAL A 165 -7.68 -0.92 6.65
C VAL A 165 -6.81 0.24 7.11
N LEU A 166 -5.48 0.06 7.18
CA LEU A 166 -4.57 1.10 7.65
C LEU A 166 -4.59 2.34 6.74
N ALA A 167 -4.60 2.18 5.41
CA ALA A 167 -4.69 3.33 4.51
C ALA A 167 -6.00 4.09 4.69
N ARG A 168 -7.11 3.37 4.91
CA ARG A 168 -8.41 3.99 5.15
C ARG A 168 -8.40 4.82 6.42
N VAL A 169 -7.98 4.21 7.54
CA VAL A 169 -7.92 4.87 8.85
C VAL A 169 -6.99 6.07 8.81
N THR A 170 -5.83 5.94 8.16
CA THR A 170 -4.87 7.04 8.00
C THR A 170 -5.46 8.18 7.19
N GLY A 171 -6.13 7.91 6.07
CA GLY A 171 -6.81 8.92 5.27
C GLY A 171 -7.93 9.62 6.04
N ASP A 172 -8.74 8.87 6.79
CA ASP A 172 -9.80 9.42 7.64
C ASP A 172 -9.24 10.25 8.81
N ALA A 173 -8.07 9.90 9.35
CA ALA A 173 -7.39 10.67 10.39
C ALA A 173 -6.84 11.99 9.83
N LEU A 174 -6.20 11.96 8.66
CA LEU A 174 -5.74 13.17 7.96
C LEU A 174 -6.91 14.10 7.61
N ALA A 175 -8.03 13.54 7.14
CA ALA A 175 -9.24 14.31 6.86
C ALA A 175 -9.88 14.91 8.12
N ARG A 176 -9.65 14.32 9.30
CA ARG A 176 -10.11 14.87 10.58
C ARG A 176 -9.22 15.96 11.13
N SER A 177 -7.94 15.99 10.76
CA SER A 177 -7.02 17.05 11.21
C SER A 177 -7.12 18.35 10.41
N GLY A 178 -7.87 18.36 9.30
CA GLY A 178 -8.02 19.54 8.43
C GLY A 178 -6.86 19.73 7.44
N VAL A 179 -5.77 18.98 7.55
CA VAL A 179 -4.56 19.16 6.73
C VAL A 179 -4.79 18.86 5.24
N VAL A 180 -5.86 18.13 4.92
CA VAL A 180 -6.25 17.72 3.55
C VAL A 180 -7.62 18.28 3.12
N ASP A 181 -8.12 19.34 3.77
CA ASP A 181 -9.43 19.94 3.45
C ASP A 181 -9.51 20.44 2.01
N ASP A 182 -8.38 20.94 1.51
CA ASP A 182 -8.19 21.41 0.15
C ASP A 182 -8.20 20.30 -0.91
N LEU A 183 -8.03 19.04 -0.49
CA LEU A 183 -7.96 17.86 -1.35
C LEU A 183 -9.36 17.26 -1.59
N PRO A 184 -9.54 16.44 -2.64
CA PRO A 184 -10.81 15.79 -2.93
C PRO A 184 -11.44 15.02 -1.77
N ILE A 185 -10.62 14.42 -0.88
CA ILE A 185 -11.10 13.77 0.33
C ILE A 185 -11.81 14.72 1.31
N GLY A 186 -11.27 15.93 1.50
CA GLY A 186 -11.83 16.94 2.39
C GLY A 186 -13.12 17.54 1.84
N ARG A 187 -13.16 17.82 0.53
CA ARG A 187 -14.34 18.38 -0.17
C ARG A 187 -15.58 17.51 -0.04
N ASP A 188 -15.42 16.18 -0.05
CA ASP A 188 -16.53 15.25 0.12
C ASP A 188 -17.16 15.29 1.52
N ARG A 189 -16.36 15.60 2.55
CA ARG A 189 -16.85 15.71 3.92
C ARG A 189 -17.83 16.88 4.06
N TYR A 190 -17.51 18.01 3.43
CA TYR A 190 -18.39 19.19 3.38
C TYR A 190 -19.71 18.92 2.63
N VAL A 191 -19.73 18.00 1.65
CA VAL A 191 -20.93 17.64 0.88
C VAL A 191 -21.79 16.59 1.59
N THR A 192 -21.19 15.71 2.41
CA THR A 192 -21.89 14.60 3.07
C THR A 192 -22.38 14.92 4.49
N GLY A 193 -22.07 16.11 5.04
CA GLY A 193 -22.61 16.55 6.33
C GLY A 193 -22.27 15.62 7.50
N VAL A 194 -21.12 14.93 7.44
CA VAL A 194 -20.61 14.15 8.57
C VAL A 194 -19.82 15.08 9.49
N ASP A 195 -20.59 15.97 10.12
CA ASP A 195 -20.31 16.59 11.41
C ASP A 195 -21.59 16.47 12.23
N ARG A 196 -21.75 15.30 12.86
CA ARG A 196 -22.37 15.11 14.18
C ARG A 196 -21.80 13.85 14.83
#